data_AF-A0A7Z8KMA9-F1
#
_entry.id   AF-A0A7Z8KMA9-F1
#
_cell.length_a   1.000
_cell.length_b   1.000
_cell.length_c   1.000
_cell.angle_alpha   90.00
_cell.angle_beta   90.00
_cell.angle_gamma   90.00
#
_symmetry.space_group_name_H-M   'P 1'
#
loop_
_entity.id
_entity.type
_entity.pdbx_description
1 polymer ?
#
loop_
_entity_poly.entity_id
_entity_poly.type
_entity_poly.pdbx_seq_one_letter_code
_entity_poly.pdbx_strand_id
1 'polypeptide(L)'
;MIGGLGPTELLLIFGVIFLLFGAAKLPELARSMGTSMGEFKKAQKESELSVKEFERSLKDQVNPTPAEESKEETKTADVKQVAANLGIDTTGKSDDEILAEINNMLKK
;
A
#
# COMPACT_ATOMS: atom_id res chain seq x y z
N MET A 1 19.19 -2.98 35.75
CA MET A 1 17.75 -3.30 35.78
C MET A 1 17.04 -2.36 34.82
N ILE A 2 16.83 -2.78 33.58
CA ILE A 2 15.96 -2.04 32.65
C ILE A 2 14.62 -2.75 32.76
N GLY A 3 13.75 -2.21 33.62
CA GLY A 3 12.41 -2.72 33.86
C GLY A 3 11.50 -2.37 32.69
N GLY A 4 11.25 -3.35 31.83
CA GLY A 4 10.09 -3.31 30.95
C GLY A 4 8.82 -3.65 31.73
N LEU A 5 7.66 -3.27 31.19
CA LEU A 5 6.38 -3.80 31.68
C LEU A 5 6.38 -5.30 31.44
N GLY A 6 6.48 -6.07 32.52
CA GLY A 6 6.37 -7.52 32.47
C GLY A 6 4.92 -7.95 32.29
N PRO A 7 4.69 -9.24 31.97
CA PRO A 7 3.35 -9.80 31.90
C PRO A 7 2.54 -9.57 33.18
N THR A 8 3.19 -9.60 34.34
CA THR A 8 2.57 -9.39 35.66
C THR A 8 2.09 -7.95 35.84
N GLU A 9 2.92 -6.96 35.51
CA GLU A 9 2.56 -5.54 35.57
C GLU A 9 1.40 -5.24 34.60
N LEU A 10 1.46 -5.81 33.40
CA LEU A 10 0.40 -5.66 32.41
C LEU A 10 -0.93 -6.25 32.92
N LEU A 11 -0.90 -7.43 33.55
CA LEU A 11 -2.09 -8.06 34.15
C LEU A 11 -2.69 -7.19 35.26
N LEU A 12 -1.84 -6.57 36.09
CA LEU A 12 -2.29 -5.68 37.17
C LEU A 12 -2.95 -4.42 36.62
N ILE A 13 -2.36 -3.80 35.58
CA ILE A 13 -2.95 -2.65 34.88
C ILE A 13 -4.30 -3.03 34.28
N PHE A 14 -4.37 -4.17 33.57
CA PHE A 14 -5.64 -4.68 33.05
C PHE A 14 -6.65 -4.91 34.17
N GLY A 15 -6.22 -5.47 35.31
CA GLY A 15 -7.07 -5.68 36.49
C GLY A 15 -7.69 -4.38 37.01
N VAL A 16 -6.90 -3.30 37.10
CA VAL A 16 -7.41 -1.97 37.50
C VAL A 16 -8.41 -1.43 36.47
N ILE A 17 -8.10 -1.52 35.17
CA ILE A 17 -9.01 -1.11 34.10
C ILE A 17 -10.31 -1.93 34.16
N PHE A 18 -10.23 -3.24 34.38
CA PHE A 18 -11.38 -4.11 34.54
C PHE A 18 -12.21 -3.77 35.77
N LEU A 19 -11.61 -3.29 36.87
CA LEU A 19 -12.36 -2.87 38.06
C LEU A 19 -13.12 -1.57 37.80
N LEU A 20 -12.52 -0.62 37.07
CA LEU A 20 -13.12 0.68 36.77
C LEU A 20 -14.25 0.57 35.72
N PHE A 21 -14.01 -0.19 34.66
CA PHE A 21 -14.92 -0.27 33.52
C PHE A 21 -15.77 -1.56 33.51
N GLY A 22 -15.34 -2.62 34.18
CA GLY A 22 -15.98 -3.92 34.17
C GLY A 22 -15.49 -4.85 33.05
N ALA A 23 -15.62 -6.17 33.27
CA ALA A 23 -15.21 -7.21 32.31
C ALA A 23 -15.95 -7.13 30.95
N ALA A 24 -17.17 -6.59 30.94
CA ALA A 24 -17.99 -6.47 29.73
C ALA A 24 -17.57 -5.31 28.81
N LYS A 25 -16.89 -4.27 29.32
CA LYS A 25 -16.60 -3.06 28.53
C LYS A 25 -15.48 -3.24 27.51
N LEU A 26 -14.44 -4.00 27.82
CA LEU A 26 -13.39 -4.29 26.84
C LEU A 26 -13.89 -5.03 25.59
N PRO A 27 -14.69 -6.13 25.68
CA PRO A 27 -15.22 -6.79 24.49
C PRO A 27 -16.25 -5.93 23.73
N GLU A 28 -17.01 -5.08 24.42
CA GLU A 28 -17.94 -4.13 23.79
C GLU A 28 -17.20 -3.06 22.96
N LEU A 29 -16.13 -2.49 23.51
CA LEU A 29 -15.25 -1.54 22.81
C LEU A 29 -14.54 -2.20 21.63
N ALA A 30 -13.99 -3.41 21.82
CA ALA A 30 -13.34 -4.15 20.75
C ALA A 30 -14.29 -4.46 19.58
N ARG A 31 -15.53 -4.86 19.89
CA ARG A 31 -16.57 -5.11 18.87
C ARG A 31 -16.95 -3.83 18.12
N SER A 32 -17.28 -2.76 18.84
CA SER A 32 -17.68 -1.49 18.20
C SER A 32 -16.55 -0.91 17.33
N MET A 33 -15.33 -0.84 17.87
CA MET A 33 -14.16 -0.38 17.10
C MET A 33 -13.86 -1.30 15.90
N GLY A 34 -13.99 -2.62 16.07
CA GLY A 34 -13.78 -3.60 15.01
C GLY A 34 -14.80 -3.45 13.87
N THR A 35 -16.07 -3.27 14.21
CA THR A 35 -17.14 -3.01 13.23
C THR A 35 -16.89 -1.69 12.49
N SER A 36 -16.63 -0.60 13.20
CA SER A 36 -16.36 0.70 12.58
C SER A 36 -15.15 0.66 11.65
N MET A 37 -14.05 0.00 12.06
CA MET A 37 -12.86 -0.17 11.22
C MET A 37 -13.15 -1.07 10.00
N GLY A 38 -13.96 -2.11 10.17
CA GLY A 38 -14.38 -2.99 9.08
C GLY A 38 -15.22 -2.27 8.02
N GLU A 39 -16.22 -1.51 8.45
CA GLU A 39 -17.05 -0.69 7.57
C GLU A 39 -16.23 0.41 6.87
N PHE A 40 -15.32 1.06 7.60
CA PHE A 40 -14.42 2.05 7.03
C PHE A 40 -13.54 1.47 5.92
N LYS A 41 -12.91 0.31 6.16
CA LYS A 41 -12.10 -0.38 5.14
C LYS A 41 -12.93 -0.81 3.93
N LYS A 42 -14.17 -1.26 4.15
CA LYS A 42 -15.09 -1.63 3.06
C LYS A 42 -15.42 -0.40 2.20
N ALA A 43 -15.79 0.71 2.83
CA ALA A 43 -16.10 1.96 2.16
C ALA A 43 -14.88 2.52 1.40
N GLN A 44 -13.68 2.42 1.98
CA GLN A 44 -12.43 2.82 1.31
C GLN A 44 -12.22 2.01 0.02
N LYS A 45 -12.38 0.67 0.08
CA LYS A 45 -12.24 -0.20 -1.08
C LYS A 45 -13.30 0.05 -2.16
N GLU A 46 -14.55 0.26 -1.76
CA GLU A 46 -15.62 0.61 -2.70
C GLU A 46 -15.36 1.95 -3.37
N SER A 47 -14.82 2.92 -2.62
CA SER A 47 -14.42 4.23 -3.16
C SER A 47 -13.31 4.07 -4.21
N GLU A 48 -12.25 3.31 -3.92
CA GLU A 48 -11.16 3.04 -4.88
C GLU A 48 -11.66 2.36 -6.15
N LEU A 49 -12.57 1.38 -6.04
CA LEU A 49 -13.16 0.71 -7.20
C LEU A 49 -14.01 1.68 -8.03
N SER A 50 -14.83 2.52 -7.39
CA SER A 50 -15.68 3.49 -8.10
C SER A 50 -14.87 4.54 -8.85
N VAL A 51 -13.76 5.02 -8.27
CA VAL A 51 -12.85 5.96 -8.93
C VAL A 51 -12.20 5.30 -10.14
N LYS A 52 -11.70 4.06 -9.99
CA LYS A 52 -11.09 3.31 -11.09
C LYS A 52 -12.08 3.02 -12.23
N GLU A 53 -13.34 2.73 -11.89
CA GLU A 53 -14.40 2.49 -12.89
C GLU A 53 -14.81 3.79 -13.59
N PHE A 54 -14.87 4.89 -12.86
CA PHE A 54 -15.09 6.22 -13.44
C PHE A 54 -13.95 6.60 -14.41
N GLU A 55 -12.68 6.44 -14.01
CA GLU A 55 -11.52 6.67 -14.87
C GLU A 55 -11.55 5.80 -16.13
N ARG A 56 -11.97 4.53 -16.01
CA ARG A 56 -12.15 3.64 -17.15
C ARG A 56 -13.24 4.14 -18.10
N SER A 57 -14.38 4.58 -17.56
CA SER A 57 -15.49 5.14 -18.35
C SER A 57 -15.12 6.44 -19.08
N LEU A 58 -14.23 7.24 -18.51
CA LEU A 58 -13.69 8.44 -19.17
C LEU A 58 -12.71 8.08 -20.28
N LYS A 59 -11.88 7.03 -20.10
CA LYS A 59 -11.00 6.52 -21.17
C LYS A 59 -11.80 5.94 -22.34
N ASP A 60 -12.88 5.21 -22.07
CA ASP A 60 -13.71 4.60 -23.12
C ASP A 60 -14.49 5.62 -23.96
N GLN A 61 -14.79 6.82 -23.43
CA GLN A 61 -15.46 7.88 -24.19
C GLN A 61 -14.53 8.73 -25.08
N VAL A 62 -13.20 8.57 -24.97
CA VAL A 62 -12.23 9.37 -25.75
C VAL A 62 -11.60 8.58 -26.92
N ASN A 63 -11.88 7.29 -27.11
CA ASN A 63 -11.31 6.55 -28.25
C ASN A 63 -12.13 5.31 -28.67
N PRO A 64 -12.73 5.24 -29.87
CA PRO A 64 -13.18 3.97 -30.43
C PRO A 64 -12.07 3.40 -31.30
N THR A 65 -11.36 2.34 -30.87
CA THR A 65 -10.91 1.22 -31.72
C THR A 65 -10.30 0.11 -30.82
N PRO A 66 -10.55 -1.19 -31.10
CA PRO A 66 -10.30 -2.31 -30.19
C PRO A 66 -9.01 -3.08 -30.49
N ALA A 67 -8.27 -3.47 -29.45
CA ALA A 67 -7.63 -4.78 -29.26
C ALA A 67 -6.77 -4.78 -27.97
N GLU A 68 -6.97 -5.81 -27.13
CA GLU A 68 -5.96 -6.64 -26.41
C GLU A 68 -4.67 -5.97 -25.89
N GLU A 69 -4.07 -6.24 -24.74
CA GLU A 69 -4.26 -7.07 -23.55
C GLU A 69 -3.11 -6.62 -22.62
N SER A 70 -3.24 -6.86 -21.31
CA SER A 70 -2.12 -7.12 -20.38
C SER A 70 -1.01 -6.06 -20.14
N LYS A 71 -1.06 -5.55 -18.89
CA LYS A 71 0.06 -5.40 -17.93
C LYS A 71 1.22 -4.44 -18.24
N GLU A 72 1.48 -3.60 -17.23
CA GLU A 72 2.72 -2.87 -16.96
C GLU A 72 3.11 -1.73 -17.90
N GLU A 73 2.42 -0.60 -17.78
CA GLU A 73 2.95 0.69 -18.25
C GLU A 73 2.88 1.74 -17.13
N THR A 74 3.90 1.76 -16.27
CA THR A 74 4.34 2.97 -15.54
C THR A 74 5.86 2.92 -15.26
N LYS A 75 6.68 2.37 -16.17
CA LYS A 75 8.15 2.32 -15.97
C LYS A 75 9.00 2.83 -17.13
N THR A 76 8.44 3.33 -18.21
CA THR A 76 9.25 3.73 -19.38
C THR A 76 9.81 5.16 -19.27
N ALA A 77 9.11 6.06 -18.56
CA ALA A 77 9.57 7.43 -18.34
C ALA A 77 10.66 7.51 -17.24
N ASP A 78 10.50 6.72 -16.17
CA ASP A 78 11.44 6.71 -15.05
C ASP A 78 12.76 6.04 -15.41
N VAL A 79 12.77 5.00 -16.25
CA VAL A 79 13.99 4.23 -16.56
C VAL A 79 15.04 5.07 -17.28
N LYS A 80 14.65 5.90 -18.27
CA LYS A 80 15.61 6.76 -18.98
C LYS A 80 16.11 7.92 -18.11
N GLN A 81 15.26 8.45 -17.22
CA GLN A 81 15.67 9.49 -16.26
C GLN A 81 16.62 8.94 -15.19
N VAL A 82 16.33 7.75 -14.64
CA VAL A 82 17.20 7.07 -13.68
C VAL A 82 18.55 6.74 -14.33
N ALA A 83 18.56 6.27 -15.58
CA ALA A 83 19.78 6.02 -16.32
C ALA A 83 20.63 7.29 -16.54
N ALA A 84 19.99 8.39 -16.95
CA ALA A 84 20.68 9.68 -17.15
C ALA A 84 21.30 10.22 -15.86
N ASN A 85 20.58 10.11 -14.72
CA ASN A 85 21.07 10.52 -13.41
C ASN A 85 22.21 9.63 -12.88
N LEU A 86 22.26 8.37 -13.30
CA LEU A 86 23.34 7.43 -12.99
C LEU A 86 24.52 7.50 -13.98
N GLY A 87 24.47 8.42 -14.95
CA GLY A 87 25.52 8.58 -15.97
C GLY A 87 25.59 7.45 -16.99
N ILE A 88 24.51 6.67 -17.14
CA ILE A 88 24.43 5.57 -18.09
C ILE A 88 24.05 6.14 -19.46
N ASP A 89 24.83 5.81 -20.50
CA ASP A 89 24.54 6.19 -21.88
C ASP A 89 23.28 5.47 -22.38
N THR A 90 22.22 6.23 -22.61
CA THR A 90 20.93 5.74 -23.10
C THR A 90 20.82 5.76 -24.63
N THR A 91 21.86 6.17 -25.36
CA THR A 91 21.82 6.28 -26.83
C THR A 91 21.97 4.90 -27.47
N GLY A 92 20.94 4.47 -28.20
CA GLY A 92 20.96 3.19 -28.93
C GLY A 92 20.73 1.92 -28.10
N LYS A 93 20.52 2.03 -26.78
CA LYS A 93 20.20 0.89 -25.90
C LYS A 93 18.69 0.69 -25.76
N SER A 94 18.26 -0.57 -25.65
CA SER A 94 16.88 -0.93 -25.33
C SER A 94 16.57 -0.68 -23.84
N ASP A 95 15.31 -0.47 -23.49
CA ASP A 95 14.90 -0.17 -22.11
C ASP A 95 15.26 -1.34 -21.15
N ASP A 96 15.26 -2.58 -21.66
CA ASP A 96 15.65 -3.79 -20.92
C ASP A 96 17.16 -3.84 -20.65
N GLU A 97 17.99 -3.40 -21.60
CA GLU A 97 19.45 -3.31 -21.42
C GLU A 97 19.82 -2.23 -20.41
N ILE A 98 19.13 -1.10 -20.45
CA ILE A 98 19.30 -0.01 -19.49
C ILE A 98 18.94 -0.51 -18.08
N LEU A 99 17.85 -1.26 -17.93
CA LEU A 99 17.44 -1.87 -16.66
C LEU A 99 18.45 -2.89 -16.12
N ALA A 100 19.01 -3.73 -16.99
CA ALA A 100 20.04 -4.70 -16.60
C ALA A 100 21.31 -4.01 -16.08
N GLU A 101 21.73 -2.91 -16.73
CA GLU A 101 22.89 -2.12 -16.33
C GLU A 101 22.68 -1.42 -14.97
N ILE A 102 21.49 -0.81 -14.76
CA ILE A 102 21.12 -0.18 -13.49
C ILE A 102 21.18 -1.20 -12.34
N ASN A 103 20.61 -2.39 -12.55
CA ASN A 103 20.59 -3.44 -11.53
C ASN A 103 22.00 -3.98 -11.21
N ASN A 104 22.88 -4.02 -12.21
CA ASN A 104 24.28 -4.43 -12.02
C ASN A 104 25.09 -3.39 -11.23
N MET A 105 24.83 -2.09 -11.43
CA MET A 105 25.43 -1.02 -10.63
C MET A 105 24.98 -1.02 -9.16
N LEU A 106 23.71 -1.36 -8.89
CA LEU A 106 23.17 -1.38 -7.52
C LEU A 106 23.62 -2.60 -6.69
N LYS A 107 24.08 -3.67 -7.35
CA LYS A 107 24.52 -4.91 -6.68
C LYS A 107 26.01 -4.96 -6.33
N LYS A 108 26.78 -3.94 -6.69
CA LYS A 108 28.23 -3.87 -6.51
C LYS A 108 28.60 -2.96 -5.34
#